data_AF-A0A1G7I6S0-F1
#
_entry.id   AF-A0A1G7I6S0-F1
#
_cell.length_a   1.000
_cell.length_b   1.000
_cell.length_c   1.000
_cell.angle_alpha   90.00
_cell.angle_beta   90.00
_cell.angle_gamma   90.00
#
_symmetry.space_group_name_H-M   'P 1'
#
loop_
_entity.id
_entity.type
_entity.pdbx_description
1 polymer ?
#
loop_
_entity_poly.entity_id
_entity_poly.type
_entity_poly.pdbx_seq_one_letter_code
_entity_poly.pdbx_strand_id
1 'polypeptide(L)'
;MELPGKKLTLQLARTLWLNMYRGKVTDAAGEYLATIRIIAHIPLDRNDVPTDAPVVKPYLTVLIEDASITPATLVEFESELSELLLAKFCSEQFSPEFCQFFYPSPAEILFASCPA
;
A
#
# COMPACT_ATOMS: atom_id res chain seq x y z
N MET A 1 5.94 -0.93 -17.73
CA MET A 1 6.89 -2.02 -17.44
C MET A 1 6.15 -3.07 -16.65
N GLU A 2 5.76 -4.15 -17.31
CA GLU A 2 5.13 -5.32 -16.68
C GLU A 2 6.25 -6.25 -16.20
N LEU A 3 6.21 -6.62 -14.91
CA LEU A 3 7.22 -7.49 -14.30
C LEU A 3 6.84 -8.94 -14.61
N PRO A 4 7.71 -9.75 -15.25
CA PRO A 4 7.37 -11.11 -15.68
C PRO A 4 7.14 -12.02 -14.46
N GLY A 5 5.95 -12.62 -14.36
CA GLY A 5 5.59 -13.63 -13.35
C GLY A 5 4.60 -13.20 -12.25
N LYS A 6 4.15 -11.94 -12.22
CA LYS A 6 3.17 -11.49 -11.21
C LYS A 6 1.74 -11.70 -11.67
N LYS A 7 0.93 -12.34 -10.81
CA LYS A 7 -0.52 -12.50 -11.04
C LYS A 7 -1.27 -11.18 -10.85
N LEU A 8 -0.69 -10.21 -10.14
CA LEU A 8 -1.33 -8.93 -9.87
C LEU A 8 -0.87 -7.85 -10.84
N THR A 9 -1.85 -7.14 -11.40
CA THR A 9 -1.64 -5.90 -12.16
C THR A 9 -2.09 -4.70 -11.32
N LEU A 10 -1.29 -3.64 -11.35
CA LEU A 10 -1.54 -2.41 -10.59
C LEU A 10 -1.63 -1.21 -11.52
N GLN A 11 -2.79 -0.56 -11.51
CA GLN A 11 -3.03 0.73 -12.16
C GLN A 11 -2.99 1.83 -11.11
N LEU A 12 -2.05 2.78 -11.24
CA LEU A 12 -1.85 3.86 -10.28
C LEU A 12 -2.29 5.22 -10.85
N ALA A 13 -2.94 6.01 -10.02
CA ALA A 13 -3.21 7.42 -10.24
C ALA A 13 -2.60 8.24 -9.11
N ARG A 14 -1.85 9.29 -9.47
CA ARG A 14 -1.35 10.25 -8.49
C ARG A 14 -2.50 11.15 -8.04
N THR A 15 -2.62 11.36 -6.73
CA THR A 15 -3.62 12.28 -6.20
C THR A 15 -3.06 13.71 -6.11
N LEU A 16 -3.93 14.68 -5.84
CA LEU A 16 -3.50 16.07 -5.57
C LEU A 16 -2.79 16.22 -4.21
N TRP A 17 -2.81 15.18 -3.38
CA TRP A 17 -2.16 15.16 -2.08
C TRP A 17 -0.71 14.69 -2.21
N LEU A 18 0.17 15.33 -1.44
CA LEU A 18 1.60 15.05 -1.47
C LEU A 18 1.86 13.59 -1.09
N ASN A 19 2.60 12.87 -1.93
CA ASN A 19 3.04 11.48 -1.73
C ASN A 19 1.91 10.46 -1.58
N MET A 20 0.71 10.78 -2.05
CA MET A 20 -0.44 9.90 -2.01
C MET A 20 -0.88 9.46 -3.40
N TYR A 21 -1.05 8.15 -3.55
CA TYR A 21 -1.44 7.49 -4.79
C TYR A 21 -2.68 6.66 -4.52
N ARG A 22 -3.55 6.55 -5.54
CA ARG A 22 -4.66 5.60 -5.53
C ARG A 22 -4.37 4.52 -6.56
N GLY A 23 -4.64 3.27 -6.21
CA GLY A 23 -4.37 2.11 -7.04
C GLY A 23 -5.61 1.24 -7.22
N LYS A 24 -5.78 0.69 -8.43
CA LYS A 24 -6.65 -0.45 -8.69
C LYS A 24 -5.78 -1.68 -8.88
N VAL A 25 -6.06 -2.74 -8.14
CA VAL A 25 -5.41 -4.04 -8.25
C VAL A 25 -6.34 -5.00 -8.97
N THR A 26 -5.82 -5.66 -10.00
CA THR A 26 -6.52 -6.72 -10.73
C THR A 26 -5.69 -7.98 -10.76
N ASP A 27 -6.34 -9.13 -10.92
CA ASP A 27 -5.67 -10.41 -11.10
C ASP A 27 -5.12 -10.58 -12.53
N ALA A 28 -4.64 -11.78 -12.84
CA ALA A 28 -4.05 -12.13 -14.13
C ALA A 28 -5.08 -12.23 -15.25
N ALA A 29 -6.35 -12.47 -14.92
CA ALA A 29 -7.47 -12.45 -15.85
C ALA A 29 -8.01 -11.03 -16.08
N GLY A 30 -7.55 -10.05 -15.30
CA GLY A 30 -8.01 -8.66 -15.36
C GLY A 30 -9.21 -8.39 -14.43
N GLU A 31 -9.60 -9.36 -13.62
CA GLU A 31 -10.70 -9.22 -12.67
C GLU A 31 -10.30 -8.32 -11.50
N TYR A 32 -11.28 -7.56 -11.01
CA TYR A 32 -11.06 -6.65 -9.89
C TYR A 32 -10.75 -7.42 -8.59
N LEU A 33 -9.71 -6.97 -7.87
CA LEU A 33 -9.38 -7.53 -6.56
C LEU A 33 -9.47 -6.51 -5.43
N ALA A 34 -8.93 -5.30 -5.63
CA ALA A 34 -8.90 -4.30 -4.59
C ALA A 34 -8.72 -2.87 -5.11
N THR A 35 -9.21 -1.92 -4.33
CA THR A 35 -8.87 -0.51 -4.42
C THR A 35 -7.97 -0.16 -3.25
N ILE A 36 -6.80 0.41 -3.53
CA ILE A 36 -5.80 0.73 -2.53
C ILE A 36 -5.42 2.21 -2.56
N ARG A 37 -4.99 2.73 -1.41
CA ARG A 37 -4.36 4.04 -1.28
C ARG A 37 -2.97 3.85 -0.70
N ILE A 38 -1.98 4.43 -1.36
CA ILE A 38 -0.57 4.28 -1.00
C ILE A 38 -0.06 5.62 -0.53
N ILE A 39 0.63 5.62 0.61
CA ILE A 39 1.31 6.77 1.19
C ILE A 39 2.80 6.43 1.23
N ALA A 40 3.61 7.20 0.53
CA ALA A 40 5.06 7.01 0.54
C ALA A 40 5.69 7.78 1.70
N HIS A 41 6.28 7.05 2.65
CA HIS A 41 6.98 7.63 3.80
C HIS A 41 8.44 7.86 3.45
N ILE A 42 8.73 9.08 3.00
CA ILE A 42 10.08 9.53 2.65
C ILE A 42 10.71 10.18 3.91
N PRO A 43 11.81 9.64 4.44
CA PRO A 43 12.55 10.29 5.53
C PRO A 43 13.04 11.68 5.15
N LEU A 44 13.11 12.59 6.12
CA LEU A 44 13.73 13.90 5.93
C LEU A 44 15.25 13.77 5.78
N ASP A 45 15.87 14.78 5.17
CA ASP A 45 17.32 14.88 5.11
C ASP A 45 17.91 14.95 6.53
N ARG A 46 19.08 14.35 6.76
CA ARG A 46 19.70 14.33 8.08
C ARG A 46 20.09 15.74 8.56
N ASN A 47 20.35 16.66 7.65
CA ASN A 47 20.66 18.05 7.97
C ASN A 47 19.42 18.84 8.41
N ASP A 48 18.21 18.35 8.09
CA ASP A 48 16.94 18.99 8.42
C ASP A 48 16.36 18.50 9.76
N VAL A 49 17.04 17.58 10.45
CA VAL A 49 16.59 17.01 11.72
C VAL A 49 17.64 17.17 12.83
N PRO A 50 17.24 17.21 14.11
CA PRO A 50 18.16 17.24 15.24
C PRO A 50 19.21 16.12 15.21
N THR A 51 20.37 16.38 15.82
CA THR A 51 21.50 15.42 15.85
C THR A 51 21.14 14.11 16.56
N ASP A 52 20.20 14.13 17.50
CA ASP A 52 19.70 12.98 18.26
C ASP A 52 18.46 12.33 17.63
N ALA A 53 17.95 12.84 16.51
CA ALA A 53 16.77 12.30 15.86
C ALA A 53 16.99 10.83 15.44
N PRO A 54 15.98 9.96 15.58
CA PRO A 54 16.10 8.56 15.19
C PRO A 54 16.31 8.40 13.69
N VAL A 55 17.06 7.37 13.30
CA VAL A 55 17.19 6.96 11.90
C VAL A 55 16.00 6.08 11.55
N VAL A 56 15.20 6.52 10.58
CA VAL A 56 14.02 5.79 10.12
C VAL A 56 14.24 5.31 8.69
N LYS A 57 13.67 4.15 8.38
CA LYS A 57 13.74 3.55 7.06
C LYS A 57 12.54 4.00 6.22
N PRO A 58 12.71 4.28 4.92
CA PRO A 58 11.58 4.55 4.03
C PRO A 58 10.67 3.33 3.92
N TYR A 59 9.36 3.56 3.87
CA TYR A 59 8.37 2.49 3.72
C TYR A 59 7.10 2.98 3.02
N LEU A 60 6.24 2.05 2.63
CA LEU A 60 4.93 2.34 2.06
C LEU A 60 3.85 1.96 3.06
N THR A 61 2.90 2.87 3.28
CA THR A 61 1.63 2.52 3.92
C THR A 61 0.60 2.27 2.83
N VAL A 62 -0.05 1.11 2.89
CA VAL A 62 -1.05 0.64 1.93
C VAL A 62 -2.38 0.50 2.66
N LEU A 63 -3.29 1.43 2.41
CA LEU A 63 -4.66 1.36 2.89
C LEU A 63 -5.49 0.60 1.86
N ILE A 64 -6.10 -0.50 2.27
CA ILE A 64 -7.04 -1.25 1.43
C ILE A 64 -8.40 -0.58 1.59
N GLU A 65 -8.87 0.16 0.60
CA GLU A 65 -10.16 0.87 0.69
C GLU A 65 -11.34 -0.09 0.48
N ASP A 66 -11.15 -1.06 -0.41
CA ASP A 66 -12.11 -2.11 -0.75
C ASP A 66 -11.34 -3.31 -1.30
N ALA A 67 -11.78 -4.54 -0.99
CA ALA A 67 -11.17 -5.75 -1.50
C ALA A 67 -12.11 -6.95 -1.52
N SER A 68 -12.05 -7.74 -2.59
CA SER A 68 -12.73 -9.02 -2.74
C SER A 68 -11.78 -10.19 -2.47
N ILE A 69 -11.13 -10.18 -1.31
CA ILE A 69 -10.14 -11.19 -0.89
C ILE A 69 -10.64 -11.96 0.34
N THR A 70 -10.26 -13.24 0.44
CA THR A 70 -10.61 -14.08 1.60
C THR A 70 -9.46 -14.15 2.59
N PRO A 71 -9.70 -14.47 3.88
CA PRO A 71 -8.63 -14.66 4.86
C PRO A 71 -7.59 -15.71 4.45
N ALA A 72 -8.00 -16.74 3.69
CA ALA A 72 -7.10 -17.79 3.22
C ALA A 72 -6.11 -17.28 2.15
N THR A 73 -6.51 -16.30 1.33
CA THR A 73 -5.71 -15.76 0.23
C THR A 73 -5.02 -14.43 0.59
N LEU A 74 -5.23 -13.94 1.81
CA LEU A 74 -4.77 -12.64 2.27
C LEU A 74 -3.24 -12.49 2.24
N VAL A 75 -2.54 -13.49 2.79
CA VAL A 75 -1.07 -13.45 2.90
C VAL A 75 -0.40 -13.49 1.53
N GLU A 76 -0.94 -14.30 0.62
CA GLU A 76 -0.45 -14.37 -0.77
C GLU A 76 -0.66 -13.03 -1.49
N PHE A 77 -1.85 -12.44 -1.34
CA PHE A 77 -2.17 -11.13 -1.90
C PHE A 77 -1.21 -10.04 -1.39
N GLU A 78 -1.00 -9.94 -0.08
CA GLU A 78 -0.10 -8.95 0.51
C GLU A 78 1.35 -9.14 0.06
N SER A 79 1.80 -10.40 -0.04
CA SER A 79 3.16 -10.72 -0.47
C SER A 79 3.39 -10.31 -1.93
N GLU A 80 2.51 -10.74 -2.84
CA GLU A 80 2.60 -10.41 -4.27
C GLU A 80 2.48 -8.89 -4.51
N LEU A 81 1.56 -8.22 -3.79
CA LEU A 81 1.36 -6.78 -3.89
C LEU A 81 2.55 -6.00 -3.31
N SER A 82 3.13 -6.44 -2.20
CA SER A 82 4.32 -5.80 -1.60
C SER A 82 5.46 -5.79 -2.59
N GLU A 83 5.80 -6.94 -3.18
CA GLU A 83 6.87 -6.99 -4.16
C GLU A 83 6.59 -6.09 -5.37
N LEU A 84 5.33 -5.99 -5.80
CA LEU A 84 4.94 -5.14 -6.94
C LEU A 84 5.12 -3.65 -6.59
N LEU A 85 4.70 -3.26 -5.40
CA LEU A 85 4.78 -1.89 -4.92
C LEU A 85 6.23 -1.47 -4.67
N LEU A 86 7.02 -2.30 -3.96
CA LEU A 86 8.43 -2.01 -3.71
C LEU A 86 9.20 -1.85 -5.02
N ALA A 87 8.99 -2.73 -6.00
CA ALA A 87 9.62 -2.61 -7.32
C ALA A 87 9.17 -1.35 -8.09
N LYS A 88 7.89 -0.96 -8.00
CA LYS A 88 7.35 0.22 -8.71
C LYS A 88 7.75 1.56 -8.10
N PHE A 89 7.90 1.61 -6.78
CA PHE A 89 8.23 2.83 -6.05
C PHE A 89 9.73 2.99 -5.81
N CYS A 90 10.53 1.96 -6.07
CA CYS A 90 11.98 2.07 -6.01
C CYS A 90 12.52 3.03 -7.08
N SER A 91 13.27 4.02 -6.64
CA SER A 91 13.94 5.04 -7.43
C SER A 91 15.26 5.41 -6.77
N GLU A 92 16.11 6.18 -7.46
CA GLU A 92 17.42 6.60 -6.92
C GLU A 92 17.32 7.37 -5.59
N GLN A 93 16.21 8.10 -5.39
CA GLN A 93 15.98 8.97 -4.24
C GLN A 93 15.11 8.33 -3.16
N PHE A 94 14.41 7.25 -3.50
CA PHE A 94 13.46 6.59 -2.60
C PHE A 94 13.45 5.09 -2.87
N SER A 95 13.89 4.32 -1.89
CA SER A 95 13.91 2.85 -1.93
C SER A 95 13.20 2.32 -0.68
N PRO A 96 11.87 2.09 -0.73
CA PRO A 96 11.13 1.61 0.43
C PRO A 96 11.58 0.19 0.81
N GLU A 97 11.68 -0.09 2.11
CA GLU A 97 12.11 -1.43 2.59
C GLU A 97 10.95 -2.40 2.79
N PHE A 98 9.76 -1.91 3.15
CA PHE A 98 8.59 -2.74 3.44
C PHE A 98 7.28 -2.00 3.16
N CYS A 99 6.19 -2.77 3.11
CA CYS A 99 4.82 -2.27 3.06
C CYS A 99 4.11 -2.54 4.40
N GLN A 100 3.28 -1.60 4.84
CA GLN A 100 2.36 -1.78 5.97
C GLN A 100 0.93 -1.73 5.48
N PHE A 101 0.20 -2.82 5.64
CA PHE A 101 -1.19 -2.93 5.20
C PHE A 101 -2.16 -2.53 6.31
N PHE A 102 -3.16 -1.74 5.95
CA PHE A 102 -4.27 -1.37 6.81
C PHE A 102 -5.58 -1.68 6.10
N TYR A 103 -6.47 -2.37 6.81
CA TYR A 103 -7.82 -2.66 6.35
C TYR A 103 -8.81 -1.82 7.13
N PRO A 104 -9.92 -1.37 6.52
CA PRO A 104 -10.98 -0.70 7.23
C PRO A 104 -11.50 -1.61 8.32
N SER A 105 -11.79 -1.03 9.48
CA SER A 105 -12.50 -1.74 10.54
C SER A 105 -13.81 -2.29 9.98
N PRO A 106 -14.16 -3.56 10.26
CA PRO A 106 -15.46 -4.12 9.89
C PRO A 106 -16.57 -3.17 10.34
N ALA A 107 -17.51 -2.85 9.45
CA ALA A 107 -18.62 -1.95 9.76
C ALA A 107 -19.42 -2.44 10.99
N GLU A 108 -19.47 -3.75 11.19
CA GLU A 108 -20.08 -4.43 12.34
C GLU A 108 -19.52 -3.92 13.69
N ILE A 109 -18.23 -3.59 13.77
CA ILE A 109 -17.60 -3.09 15.00
C ILE A 109 -17.98 -1.63 15.27
N LEU A 110 -18.22 -0.83 14.22
CA LEU A 110 -18.55 0.58 14.34
C LEU A 110 -20.03 0.82 14.70
N PHE A 111 -20.93 -0.07 14.27
CA PHE A 111 -22.38 0.09 14.48
C PHE A 111 -22.98 -0.84 15.54
N ALA A 112 -22.18 -1.75 16.14
CA ALA A 112 -22.65 -2.65 17.22
C ALA A 112 -23.15 -1.92 18.48
N SER A 113 -22.91 -0.62 18.62
CA SER A 113 -23.29 0.17 19.80
C SER A 113 -24.57 1.01 19.62
N CYS A 114 -25.24 0.97 18.47
CA CYS A 114 -26.53 1.66 18.28
C CYS A 114 -27.69 0.67 18.42
N PRO A 115 -28.32 0.53 19.61
CA PRO A 115 -29.62 -0.11 19.71
C PRO A 115 -30.67 0.73 18.97
N ALA A 116 -31.54 0.04 18.23
CA ALA A 116 -32.68 0.63 17.51
C ALA A 116 -33.73 1.22 18.44
#